data_AF-A0A9E6PY45-F1
#
_entry.id   AF-A0A9E6PY45-F1
#
_cell.length_a   1.000
_cell.length_b   1.000
_cell.length_c   1.000
_cell.angle_alpha   90.00
_cell.angle_beta   90.00
_cell.angle_gamma   90.00
#
_symmetry.space_group_name_H-M   'P 1'
#
loop_
_entity.id
_entity.type
_entity.pdbx_description
1 polymer ?
#
loop_
_entity_poly.entity_id
_entity_poly.type
_entity_poly.pdbx_seq_one_letter_code
_entity_poly.pdbx_strand_id
1 'polypeptide(L)'
;MTASVRLWDPLLRVCHWSFAGVFFADYFFNEVGDDWHQWLGYYACACLLLRVVWGFVGPRSARWADFWPTPARLMSHGRALWRGERYHRLGHTPIGALVMLLMMLGIASLGLTGWMMLEVDALWGAEWLGTLHSWLADGVLALVCVHLLAALVESVRLRENLPLSMVTGRRRSSDEP
;
A
#
# COMPACT_ATOMS: atom_id res chain seq x y z
N MET A 1 -0.77 -17.69 -28.26
CA MET A 1 -1.94 -17.13 -27.53
C MET A 1 -1.44 -16.74 -26.17
N THR A 2 -1.37 -15.44 -25.86
CA THR A 2 -0.83 -14.96 -24.57
C THR A 2 -1.79 -15.35 -23.44
N ALA A 3 -1.39 -16.27 -22.58
CA ALA A 3 -2.20 -16.67 -21.44
C ALA A 3 -2.25 -15.52 -20.42
N SER A 4 -3.43 -14.91 -20.22
CA SER A 4 -3.60 -13.92 -19.15
C SER A 4 -3.79 -14.65 -17.83
N VAL A 5 -2.83 -14.54 -16.92
CA VAL A 5 -2.97 -15.09 -15.55
C VAL A 5 -3.71 -14.06 -14.70
N ARG A 6 -4.79 -14.48 -14.01
CA ARG A 6 -5.41 -13.69 -12.95
C ARG A 6 -4.44 -13.68 -11.76
N LEU A 7 -3.77 -12.56 -11.55
CA LEU A 7 -2.78 -12.42 -10.48
C LEU A 7 -3.40 -11.86 -9.19
N TRP A 8 -4.43 -11.01 -9.33
CA TRP A 8 -4.94 -10.21 -8.22
C TRP A 8 -6.40 -10.54 -7.90
N ASP A 9 -6.65 -10.75 -6.62
CA ASP A 9 -7.99 -10.98 -6.07
C ASP A 9 -8.88 -9.74 -6.33
N PRO A 10 -10.09 -9.91 -6.92
CA PRO A 10 -11.03 -8.82 -7.12
C PRO A 10 -11.31 -7.97 -5.88
N LEU A 11 -11.41 -8.60 -4.70
CA LEU A 11 -11.69 -7.93 -3.44
C LEU A 11 -10.56 -6.97 -3.06
N LEU A 12 -9.32 -7.43 -3.19
CA LEU A 12 -8.14 -6.61 -2.84
C LEU A 12 -7.98 -5.41 -3.76
N ARG A 13 -8.37 -5.53 -5.04
CA ARG A 13 -8.32 -4.39 -5.98
C ARG A 13 -9.35 -3.33 -5.61
N VAL A 14 -10.58 -3.74 -5.32
CA VAL A 14 -11.64 -2.81 -4.88
C VAL A 14 -11.21 -2.13 -3.59
N CYS A 15 -10.73 -2.89 -2.60
CA CYS A 15 -10.23 -2.36 -1.34
C CYS A 15 -9.04 -1.40 -1.53
N HIS A 16 -8.12 -1.71 -2.44
CA HIS A 16 -6.99 -0.83 -2.74
C HIS A 16 -7.43 0.50 -3.36
N TRP A 17 -8.30 0.46 -4.38
CA TRP A 17 -8.77 1.69 -5.03
C TRP A 17 -9.72 2.49 -4.14
N SER A 18 -10.54 1.84 -3.32
CA SER A 18 -11.37 2.53 -2.33
C SER A 18 -10.50 3.20 -1.28
N PHE A 19 -9.47 2.51 -0.76
CA PHE A 19 -8.50 3.08 0.17
C PHE A 19 -7.78 4.29 -0.44
N ALA A 20 -7.30 4.19 -1.67
CA ALA A 20 -6.62 5.29 -2.35
C ALA A 20 -7.53 6.51 -2.52
N GLY A 21 -8.79 6.30 -2.89
CA GLY A 21 -9.78 7.37 -2.99
C GLY A 21 -10.10 8.01 -1.64
N VAL A 22 -10.27 7.20 -0.59
CA VAL A 22 -10.53 7.69 0.77
C VAL A 22 -9.35 8.48 1.32
N PHE A 23 -8.13 7.96 1.22
CA PHE A 23 -6.95 8.67 1.69
C PHE A 23 -6.76 10.00 0.96
N PHE A 24 -6.95 10.01 -0.37
CA PHE A 24 -6.87 11.25 -1.14
C PHE A 24 -7.96 12.25 -0.76
N ALA A 25 -9.19 11.78 -0.57
CA ALA A 25 -10.30 12.64 -0.19
C ALA A 25 -10.10 13.22 1.21
N ASP A 26 -9.66 12.39 2.13
CA ASP A 26 -9.41 12.75 3.52
C ASP A 26 -8.28 13.78 3.63
N TYR A 27 -7.15 13.53 2.98
CA TYR A 27 -5.97 14.40 3.07
C TYR A 27 -6.16 15.78 2.41
N PHE A 28 -6.90 15.85 1.29
CA PHE A 28 -7.00 17.09 0.50
C PHE A 28 -8.31 17.85 0.65
N PHE A 29 -9.41 17.20 1.05
CA PHE A 29 -10.73 17.83 1.05
C PHE A 29 -11.42 17.87 2.42
N ASN A 30 -10.89 17.21 3.44
CA ASN A 30 -11.48 17.20 4.77
C ASN A 30 -10.53 17.84 5.78
N GLU A 31 -11.08 18.58 6.73
CA GLU A 31 -10.28 19.20 7.79
C GLU A 31 -10.06 18.21 8.94
N VAL A 32 -8.92 18.33 9.60
CA VAL A 32 -8.57 17.47 10.73
C VAL A 32 -9.59 17.65 11.85
N GLY A 33 -10.23 16.55 12.24
CA GLY A 33 -11.22 16.51 13.32
C GLY A 33 -12.67 16.63 12.87
N ASP A 34 -12.94 16.94 11.60
CA ASP A 34 -14.31 16.95 11.07
C ASP A 34 -14.95 15.54 11.10
N ASP A 35 -16.27 15.48 11.16
CA ASP A 35 -17.02 14.22 11.17
C ASP A 35 -16.62 13.31 9.99
N TRP A 36 -16.51 13.89 8.79
CA TRP A 36 -16.11 13.14 7.60
C TRP A 36 -14.67 12.65 7.67
N HIS A 37 -13.75 13.42 8.24
CA HIS A 37 -12.37 12.99 8.45
C HIS A 37 -12.31 11.74 9.33
N GLN A 38 -13.08 11.73 10.43
CA GLN A 38 -13.16 10.60 11.34
C GLN A 38 -13.75 9.35 10.66
N TRP A 39 -14.88 9.49 9.96
CA TRP A 39 -15.51 8.37 9.25
C TRP A 39 -14.63 7.79 8.14
N LEU A 40 -13.94 8.64 7.38
CA LEU A 40 -12.99 8.23 6.36
C LEU A 40 -11.78 7.51 7.00
N GLY A 41 -11.27 8.00 8.13
CA GLY A 41 -10.24 7.35 8.93
C GLY A 41 -10.66 5.95 9.39
N TYR A 42 -11.86 5.79 9.95
CA TYR A 42 -12.37 4.46 10.35
C TYR A 42 -12.55 3.51 9.16
N TYR A 43 -13.03 4.01 8.02
CA TYR A 43 -13.10 3.22 6.79
C TYR A 43 -11.71 2.76 6.33
N ALA A 44 -10.72 3.66 6.35
CA ALA A 44 -9.34 3.35 6.03
C ALA A 44 -8.76 2.26 6.97
N CYS A 45 -9.03 2.35 8.27
CA CYS A 45 -8.67 1.33 9.25
C CYS A 45 -9.36 -0.03 8.96
N ALA A 46 -10.64 -0.02 8.59
CA ALA A 46 -11.37 -1.24 8.23
C ALA A 46 -10.77 -1.91 6.98
N CYS A 47 -10.43 -1.14 5.94
CA CYS A 47 -9.71 -1.62 4.76
C CYS A 47 -8.35 -2.22 5.12
N LEU A 48 -7.60 -1.57 6.03
CA LEU A 48 -6.32 -2.07 6.53
C LEU A 48 -6.49 -3.41 7.27
N LEU A 49 -7.47 -3.52 8.17
CA LEU A 49 -7.77 -4.75 8.88
C LEU A 49 -8.12 -5.88 7.92
N LEU A 50 -9.00 -5.61 6.94
CA LEU A 50 -9.34 -6.58 5.89
C LEU A 50 -8.08 -7.05 5.18
N ARG A 51 -7.19 -6.14 4.78
CA ARG A 51 -5.93 -6.47 4.09
C ARG A 51 -5.02 -7.33 4.95
N VAL A 52 -4.94 -7.05 6.26
CA VAL A 52 -4.13 -7.82 7.21
C VAL A 52 -4.67 -9.24 7.33
N VAL A 53 -5.98 -9.40 7.54
CA VAL A 53 -6.64 -10.71 7.63
C VAL A 53 -6.49 -11.49 6.33
N TRP A 54 -6.71 -10.85 5.17
CA TRP A 54 -6.54 -11.50 3.85
C TRP A 54 -5.10 -11.95 3.60
N GLY A 55 -4.12 -11.34 4.26
CA GLY A 55 -2.72 -11.79 4.23
C GLY A 55 -2.50 -13.17 4.86
N PHE A 56 -3.43 -13.66 5.69
CA PHE A 56 -3.36 -14.99 6.29
C PHE A 56 -4.28 -15.99 5.58
N VAL A 57 -5.52 -15.61 5.31
CA VAL A 57 -6.55 -16.53 4.79
C VAL A 57 -6.71 -16.48 3.26
N GLY A 58 -6.18 -15.45 2.61
CA GLY A 58 -6.37 -15.19 1.19
C GLY A 58 -5.63 -16.16 0.24
N PRO A 59 -5.85 -15.98 -1.08
CA PRO A 59 -5.17 -16.75 -2.11
C PRO A 59 -3.65 -16.55 -2.06
N ARG A 60 -2.87 -17.44 -2.68
CA ARG A 60 -1.40 -17.46 -2.57
C ARG A 60 -0.74 -16.09 -2.83
N SER A 61 -1.23 -15.33 -3.82
CA SER A 61 -0.72 -13.99 -4.15
C SER A 61 -1.01 -12.92 -3.11
N ALA A 62 -2.00 -13.13 -2.23
CA ALA A 62 -2.35 -12.23 -1.14
C ALA A 62 -1.56 -12.50 0.16
N ARG A 63 -0.94 -13.68 0.28
CA ARG A 63 -0.35 -14.16 1.54
C ARG A 63 0.95 -13.47 1.89
N TRP A 64 1.15 -13.17 3.17
CA TRP A 64 2.39 -12.56 3.70
C TRP A 64 3.66 -13.29 3.26
N ALA A 65 3.62 -14.62 3.23
CA ALA A 65 4.77 -15.46 2.86
C ALA A 65 5.26 -15.23 1.42
N ASP A 66 4.38 -14.80 0.50
CA ASP A 66 4.71 -14.62 -0.91
C ASP A 66 5.55 -13.36 -1.14
N PHE A 67 5.29 -12.30 -0.37
CA PHE A 67 5.91 -10.99 -0.57
C PHE A 67 6.79 -10.50 0.60
N TRP A 68 6.98 -11.28 1.66
CA TRP A 68 7.77 -10.84 2.82
C TRP A 68 9.20 -10.35 2.42
N PRO A 69 9.57 -9.10 2.75
CA PRO A 69 10.85 -8.53 2.38
C PRO A 69 11.93 -8.97 3.37
N THR A 70 12.58 -10.11 3.10
CA THR A 70 13.75 -10.51 3.88
C THR A 70 14.97 -9.66 3.51
N PRO A 71 15.92 -9.42 4.44
CA PRO A 71 17.12 -8.61 4.16
C PRO A 71 17.91 -9.12 2.93
N ALA A 72 18.05 -10.44 2.79
CA ALA A 72 18.68 -11.05 1.63
C ALA A 72 17.96 -10.75 0.30
N ARG A 73 16.61 -10.68 0.31
CA ARG A 73 15.80 -10.31 -0.86
C ARG A 73 15.94 -8.83 -1.21
N LEU A 74 15.98 -7.95 -0.21
CA LEU A 74 16.21 -6.52 -0.40
C LEU A 74 17.60 -6.25 -0.99
N MET A 75 18.65 -6.88 -0.45
CA MET A 75 20.02 -6.72 -0.95
C MET A 75 20.20 -7.28 -2.37
N SER A 76 19.65 -8.46 -2.65
CA SER A 76 19.72 -9.05 -4.00
C SER A 76 18.96 -8.21 -5.03
N HIS A 77 17.79 -7.69 -4.67
CA HIS A 77 17.03 -6.79 -5.55
C HIS A 77 17.75 -5.45 -5.76
N GLY A 78 18.33 -4.85 -4.72
CA GLY A 78 19.13 -3.63 -4.85
C GLY A 78 20.34 -3.81 -5.76
N ARG A 79 21.05 -4.95 -5.67
CA ARG A 79 22.15 -5.29 -6.58
C ARG A 79 21.67 -5.50 -8.03
N ALA A 80 20.55 -6.19 -8.22
CA ALA A 80 19.96 -6.37 -9.55
C ALA A 80 19.53 -5.03 -10.17
N LEU A 81 18.97 -4.13 -9.35
CA LEU A 81 18.57 -2.78 -9.77
C LEU A 81 19.77 -1.95 -10.22
N TRP A 82 20.89 -2.02 -9.48
CA TRP A 82 22.14 -1.36 -9.83
C TRP A 82 22.73 -1.91 -11.14
N ARG A 83 22.68 -3.23 -11.33
CA ARG A 83 23.21 -3.92 -12.52
C ARG A 83 22.30 -3.83 -13.76
N GLY A 84 21.09 -3.29 -13.62
CA GLY A 84 20.11 -3.24 -14.70
C GLY A 84 19.52 -4.60 -15.09
N GLU A 85 19.67 -5.62 -14.23
CA GLU A 85 19.18 -6.97 -14.49
C GLU A 85 17.66 -7.05 -14.30
N ARG A 86 16.97 -7.82 -15.16
CA ARG A 86 15.52 -8.04 -15.04
C ARG A 86 15.24 -8.97 -13.87
N TYR A 87 14.71 -8.43 -12.78
CA TYR A 87 14.22 -9.24 -11.67
C TYR A 87 12.82 -9.77 -11.98
N HIS A 88 12.75 -10.96 -12.58
CA HIS A 88 11.48 -11.62 -12.91
C HIS A 88 10.90 -12.31 -11.66
N ARG A 89 10.09 -11.59 -10.89
CA ARG A 89 9.07 -12.20 -10.02
C ARG A 89 7.69 -11.75 -10.44
N LEU A 90 6.77 -12.71 -10.41
CA LEU A 90 5.36 -12.51 -10.77
C LEU A 90 4.59 -11.68 -9.73
N GLY A 91 5.07 -11.60 -8.47
CA GLY A 91 4.49 -10.82 -7.37
C GLY A 91 5.14 -9.43 -7.17
N HIS A 92 5.19 -8.97 -5.91
CA HIS A 92 5.83 -7.69 -5.57
C HIS A 92 7.36 -7.75 -5.62
N THR A 93 7.99 -6.67 -6.05
CA THR A 93 9.42 -6.46 -5.82
C THR A 93 9.68 -6.32 -4.32
N PRO A 94 10.85 -6.76 -3.80
CA PRO A 94 11.18 -6.63 -2.37
C PRO A 94 11.10 -5.19 -1.86
N ILE A 95 11.42 -4.21 -2.71
CA ILE A 95 11.25 -2.78 -2.41
C ILE A 95 9.77 -2.41 -2.37
N GLY A 96 8.97 -2.84 -3.36
CA GLY A 96 7.51 -2.62 -3.34
C GLY A 96 6.84 -3.22 -2.10
N ALA A 97 7.27 -4.40 -1.66
CA ALA A 97 6.80 -5.01 -0.42
C ALA A 97 7.18 -4.21 0.83
N LEU A 98 8.40 -3.65 0.87
CA LEU A 98 8.82 -2.77 1.97
C LEU A 98 7.99 -1.49 2.03
N VAL A 99 7.80 -0.81 0.90
CA VAL A 99 6.95 0.39 0.83
C VAL A 99 5.53 0.10 1.28
N MET A 100 4.95 -1.01 0.84
CA MET A 100 3.62 -1.43 1.30
C MET A 100 3.57 -1.63 2.81
N LEU A 101 4.56 -2.30 3.42
CA LEU A 101 4.61 -2.49 4.88
C LEU A 101 4.74 -1.16 5.63
N LEU A 102 5.58 -0.24 5.14
CA LEU A 102 5.74 1.09 5.73
C LEU A 102 4.45 1.90 5.64
N MET A 103 3.74 1.84 4.51
CA MET A 103 2.43 2.47 4.35
C MET A 103 1.41 1.86 5.32
N MET A 104 1.32 0.52 5.40
CA MET A 104 0.40 -0.15 6.32
C MET A 104 0.67 0.23 7.78
N LEU A 105 1.94 0.33 8.17
CA LEU A 105 2.34 0.79 9.50
C LEU A 105 1.94 2.26 9.72
N GLY A 106 2.20 3.14 8.75
CA GLY A 106 1.82 4.55 8.83
C GLY A 106 0.30 4.74 8.99
N ILE A 107 -0.50 3.99 8.23
CA ILE A 107 -1.96 4.02 8.32
C ILE A 107 -2.45 3.48 9.67
N ALA A 108 -1.85 2.40 10.17
CA ALA A 108 -2.15 1.88 11.50
C ALA A 108 -1.86 2.93 12.58
N SER A 109 -0.72 3.63 12.46
CA SER A 109 -0.33 4.70 13.37
C SER A 109 -1.27 5.89 13.30
N LEU A 110 -1.74 6.28 12.11
CA LEU A 110 -2.76 7.34 11.93
C LEU A 110 -4.07 6.98 12.61
N GLY A 111 -4.56 5.75 12.40
CA GLY A 111 -5.76 5.25 13.07
C GLY A 111 -5.61 5.22 14.59
N LEU A 112 -4.44 4.82 15.08
CA LEU A 112 -4.13 4.80 16.51
C LEU A 112 -4.08 6.21 17.10
N THR A 113 -3.35 7.15 16.49
CA THR A 113 -3.24 8.51 17.01
C THR A 113 -4.58 9.25 16.91
N GLY A 114 -5.34 9.06 15.84
CA GLY A 114 -6.70 9.61 15.72
C GLY A 114 -7.65 9.08 16.79
N TRP A 115 -7.65 7.76 17.03
CA TRP A 115 -8.42 7.16 18.12
C TRP A 115 -7.99 7.67 19.50
N MET A 116 -6.68 7.79 19.75
CA MET A 116 -6.15 8.31 21.02
C MET A 116 -6.56 9.78 21.26
N MET A 117 -6.69 10.60 20.22
CA MET A 117 -7.12 11.99 20.36
C MET A 117 -8.60 12.12 20.74
N LEU A 118 -9.45 11.17 20.29
CA LEU A 118 -10.90 11.25 20.44
C LEU A 118 -11.43 10.48 21.65
N GLU A 119 -10.88 9.29 21.92
CA GLU A 119 -11.46 8.31 22.83
C GLU A 119 -10.69 8.14 24.15
N VAL A 120 -9.50 8.75 24.26
CA VAL A 120 -8.67 8.68 25.47
C VAL A 120 -8.72 10.02 26.19
N ASP A 121 -9.59 10.12 27.20
CA ASP A 121 -9.81 11.35 27.99
C ASP A 121 -8.51 11.97 28.52
N ALA A 122 -7.55 11.14 28.94
CA ALA A 122 -6.26 11.58 29.47
C ALA A 122 -5.36 12.29 28.43
N LEU A 123 -5.66 12.13 27.14
CA LEU A 123 -4.93 12.72 26.03
C LEU A 123 -5.73 13.81 25.30
N TRP A 124 -6.91 14.16 25.81
CA TRP A 124 -7.74 15.20 25.23
C TRP A 124 -7.01 16.55 25.19
N GLY A 125 -6.95 17.18 24.02
CA GLY A 125 -6.23 18.45 23.82
C GLY A 125 -4.70 18.36 23.80
N ALA A 126 -4.12 17.15 23.76
CA ALA A 126 -2.68 16.97 23.67
C ALA A 126 -2.13 17.39 22.27
N GLU A 127 -1.62 18.61 22.16
CA GLU A 127 -1.11 19.18 20.90
C GLU A 127 -0.02 18.34 20.23
N TRP A 128 0.84 17.67 21.01
CA TRP A 128 1.89 16.82 20.47
C TRP A 128 1.34 15.63 19.68
N LEU A 129 0.15 15.14 20.05
CA LEU A 129 -0.47 13.99 19.41
C LEU A 129 -1.08 14.38 18.06
N GLY A 130 -1.74 15.55 17.98
CA GLY A 130 -2.18 16.14 16.72
C GLY A 130 -1.02 16.45 15.79
N THR A 131 0.08 16.99 16.33
CA THR A 131 1.33 17.20 15.58
C THR A 131 1.85 15.86 15.03
N LEU A 132 1.98 14.84 15.87
CA LEU A 132 2.42 13.52 15.44
C LEU A 132 1.51 12.93 14.35
N HIS A 133 0.19 13.08 14.47
CA HIS A 133 -0.78 12.65 13.45
C HIS A 133 -0.54 13.34 12.11
N SER A 134 -0.34 14.67 12.11
CA SER A 134 -0.02 15.42 10.89
C SER A 134 1.29 14.95 10.25
N TRP A 135 2.35 14.75 11.04
CA TRP A 135 3.64 14.26 10.52
C TRP A 135 3.53 12.85 9.95
N LEU A 136 2.71 11.99 10.56
CA LEU A 136 2.40 10.66 10.02
C LEU A 136 1.65 10.77 8.69
N ALA A 137 0.70 11.70 8.57
CA ALA A 137 -0.08 11.90 7.34
C ALA A 137 0.83 12.32 6.18
N ASP A 138 1.70 13.29 6.40
CA ASP A 138 2.70 13.73 5.42
C ASP A 138 3.69 12.62 5.06
N GLY A 139 4.12 11.83 6.05
CA GLY A 139 4.96 10.66 5.84
C GLY A 139 4.30 9.59 4.97
N VAL A 140 3.01 9.32 5.20
CA VAL A 140 2.23 8.39 4.37
C VAL A 140 2.06 8.96 2.96
N LEU A 141 1.77 10.26 2.80
CA LEU A 141 1.70 10.89 1.47
C LEU A 141 3.02 10.76 0.71
N ALA A 142 4.15 10.99 1.37
CA ALA A 142 5.47 10.81 0.77
C ALA A 142 5.69 9.35 0.30
N LEU A 143 5.28 8.37 1.11
CA LEU A 143 5.34 6.95 0.73
C LEU A 143 4.40 6.62 -0.44
N VAL A 144 3.21 7.24 -0.50
CA VAL A 144 2.29 7.13 -1.66
C VAL A 144 2.97 7.65 -2.93
N CYS A 145 3.62 8.81 -2.87
CA CYS A 145 4.38 9.35 -4.00
C CYS A 145 5.49 8.39 -4.45
N VAL A 146 6.26 7.83 -3.51
CA VAL A 146 7.29 6.81 -3.80
C VAL A 146 6.66 5.57 -4.44
N HIS A 147 5.52 5.11 -3.94
CA HIS A 147 4.79 3.97 -4.49
C HIS A 147 4.35 4.22 -5.94
N LEU A 148 3.78 5.39 -6.24
CA LEU A 148 3.36 5.77 -7.59
C LEU A 148 4.55 5.88 -8.55
N LEU A 149 5.66 6.48 -8.10
CA LEU A 149 6.90 6.56 -8.87
C LEU A 149 7.48 5.17 -9.15
N ALA A 150 7.52 4.29 -8.15
CA ALA A 150 7.97 2.91 -8.33
C ALA A 150 7.10 2.16 -9.34
N ALA A 151 5.77 2.29 -9.25
CA ALA A 151 4.85 1.70 -10.20
C ALA A 151 5.06 2.23 -11.63
N LEU A 152 5.33 3.53 -11.79
CA LEU A 152 5.63 4.13 -13.10
C LEU A 152 6.98 3.63 -13.65
N VAL A 153 8.03 3.63 -12.83
CA VAL A 153 9.37 3.18 -13.23
C VAL A 153 9.37 1.71 -13.63
N GLU A 154 8.74 0.84 -12.82
CA GLU A 154 8.59 -0.58 -13.15
C GLU A 154 7.72 -0.76 -14.39
N SER A 155 6.66 0.04 -14.57
CA SER A 155 5.81 -0.01 -15.75
C SER A 155 6.60 0.29 -17.04
N VAL A 156 7.47 1.30 -17.01
CA VAL A 156 8.35 1.67 -18.13
C VAL A 156 9.42 0.60 -18.36
N ARG A 157 10.08 0.11 -17.30
CA ARG A 157 11.15 -0.91 -17.40
C ARG A 157 10.63 -2.24 -17.95
N LEU A 158 9.44 -2.67 -17.51
CA LEU A 158 8.83 -3.92 -17.92
C LEU A 158 8.01 -3.79 -19.21
N ARG A 159 7.78 -2.56 -19.71
CA ARG A 159 6.86 -2.25 -20.82
C ARG A 159 5.46 -2.82 -20.60
N GLU A 160 5.03 -2.88 -19.34
CA GLU A 160 3.72 -3.35 -18.91
C GLU A 160 3.03 -2.24 -18.12
N ASN A 161 1.75 -1.95 -18.39
CA ASN A 161 1.00 -0.98 -17.60
C ASN A 161 0.58 -1.58 -16.25
N LEU A 162 1.43 -1.39 -15.23
CA LEU A 162 1.16 -1.87 -13.87
C LEU A 162 -0.10 -1.26 -13.25
N PRO A 163 -0.38 0.05 -13.38
CA PRO A 163 -1.64 0.61 -12.87
C PRO A 163 -2.87 -0.03 -13.53
N LEU A 164 -2.81 -0.25 -14.85
CA LEU A 164 -3.88 -0.92 -15.58
C LEU A 164 -4.01 -2.39 -15.19
N SER A 165 -2.91 -3.07 -14.85
CA SER A 165 -2.93 -4.43 -14.33
C SER A 165 -3.62 -4.50 -12.95
N MET A 166 -3.51 -3.44 -12.14
CA MET A 166 -4.21 -3.34 -10.85
C MET A 166 -5.71 -3.09 -11.01
N VAL A 167 -6.15 -2.43 -12.09
CA VAL A 167 -7.58 -2.29 -12.42
C VAL A 167 -8.12 -3.58 -13.05
N THR A 168 -7.43 -4.10 -14.06
CA THR A 168 -7.91 -5.24 -14.86
C THR A 168 -7.67 -6.59 -14.20
N GLY A 169 -6.76 -6.68 -13.21
CA GLY A 169 -6.37 -7.90 -12.48
C GLY A 169 -5.64 -8.93 -13.34
N ARG A 170 -5.27 -8.55 -14.57
CA ARG A 170 -4.62 -9.41 -15.55
C ARG A 170 -3.23 -8.87 -15.85
N ARG A 171 -2.24 -9.75 -15.82
CA ARG A 171 -0.91 -9.51 -16.37
C ARG A 171 -0.76 -10.39 -17.61
N ARG A 172 -0.04 -9.92 -18.62
CA ARG A 172 0.35 -10.79 -19.74
C ARG A 172 1.36 -11.80 -19.20
N SER A 173 1.17 -13.10 -19.45
CA SER A 173 2.31 -14.01 -19.31
C SER A 173 3.34 -13.57 -20.35
N SER A 174 4.55 -13.23 -19.90
CA SER A 174 5.70 -13.30 -20.79
C SER A 174 6.00 -14.78 -20.93
N ASP A 175 5.32 -15.45 -21.86
CA ASP A 175 5.88 -16.64 -22.47
C ASP A 175 7.06 -16.16 -23.33
N GLU A 176 8.26 -16.19 -22.77
CA GLU A 176 9.46 -16.37 -23.59
C GLU A 176 10.13 -17.68 -23.12
N PRO A 177 10.47 -18.57 -24.07
CA PRO A 177 11.00 -19.91 -23.82
C PRO A 177 12.35 -19.94 -23.10
#